data_AF-A0A951EXA0-F1
#
_entry.id   AF-A0A951EXA0-F1
#
_cell.length_a   1.000
_cell.length_b   1.000
_cell.length_c   1.000
_cell.angle_alpha   90.00
_cell.angle_beta   90.00
_cell.angle_gamma   90.00
#
_symmetry.space_group_name_H-M   'P 1'
#
loop_
_entity.id
_entity.type
_entity.pdbx_description
1 polymer ?
#
loop_
_entity_poly.entity_id
_entity_poly.type
_entity_poly.pdbx_seq_one_letter_code
_entity_poly.pdbx_strand_id
1 'polypeptide(L)'
;MQFPSVRLCLCASLALEASFLARAEPGLDQGYRQMYNLDFEGAHRTFAEWQRAHPNDPLAPASDAAAYLFSEFDRLHILQSEFFVHEDHFYTDRKLTPDPTLKQNFETAITRSIGLADLTPEDPNSKFAELLAHGLRSDYLGLIEKRYAAAFKEMKVARGLSEQLLAAHPEYADAWIAVGVENYMLSVKPAPVRWLLRIGGGETDRSLGIEKLRITAEKGHYLAPFARLLLAVAALRDHAKEKARDILQSLAREYPRNPLYAQELARLGNF
;
A
#
# COMPACT_ATOMS: atom_id res chain seq x y z
N MET A 1 -52.41 -52.86 10.34
CA MET A 1 -50.96 -52.76 10.63
C MET A 1 -50.39 -51.55 9.90
N GLN A 2 -50.17 -50.44 10.59
CA GLN A 2 -49.33 -49.34 10.10
C GLN A 2 -48.99 -48.40 11.27
N PHE A 3 -47.71 -48.01 11.32
CA PHE A 3 -47.00 -47.32 12.40
C PHE A 3 -47.47 -45.89 12.66
N PRO A 4 -47.26 -45.32 13.87
CA PRO A 4 -47.51 -43.91 14.13
C PRO A 4 -46.37 -43.04 13.61
N SER A 5 -46.70 -42.05 12.79
CA SER A 5 -45.78 -41.06 12.24
C SER A 5 -45.37 -40.03 13.29
N VAL A 6 -44.07 -39.90 13.47
CA VAL A 6 -43.37 -38.88 14.25
C VAL A 6 -43.76 -37.48 13.76
N ARG A 7 -44.33 -36.65 14.63
CA ARG A 7 -44.50 -35.21 14.37
C ARG A 7 -43.20 -34.50 14.72
N LEU A 8 -42.50 -34.07 13.67
CA LEU A 8 -41.30 -33.26 13.68
C LEU A 8 -41.60 -31.88 14.30
N CYS A 9 -40.95 -31.54 15.40
CA CYS A 9 -40.93 -30.18 15.94
C CYS A 9 -40.30 -29.23 14.92
N LEU A 10 -41.11 -28.32 14.37
CA LEU A 10 -40.63 -27.14 13.66
C LEU A 10 -39.92 -26.23 14.66
N CYS A 11 -38.59 -26.30 14.72
CA CYS A 11 -37.78 -25.22 15.28
C CYS A 11 -37.85 -24.04 14.31
N ALA A 12 -38.74 -23.10 14.58
CA ALA A 12 -38.75 -21.78 13.98
C ALA A 12 -37.58 -20.95 14.55
N SER A 13 -36.36 -21.29 14.15
CA SER A 13 -35.23 -20.36 14.17
C SER A 13 -35.20 -19.68 12.81
N LEU A 14 -36.11 -18.71 12.62
CA LEU A 14 -35.99 -17.71 11.56
C LEU A 14 -34.66 -17.02 11.81
N ALA A 15 -33.67 -17.41 11.00
CA ALA A 15 -32.45 -16.68 10.85
C ALA A 15 -32.84 -15.23 10.57
N LEU A 16 -32.57 -14.36 11.55
CA LEU A 16 -32.13 -13.01 11.26
C LEU A 16 -30.82 -13.19 10.48
N GLU A 17 -30.93 -13.56 9.20
CA GLU A 17 -29.94 -13.18 8.22
C GLU A 17 -30.07 -11.67 8.19
N ALA A 18 -29.32 -11.06 9.12
CA ALA A 18 -28.97 -9.68 9.10
C ALA A 18 -28.60 -9.40 7.66
N SER A 19 -29.51 -8.71 6.98
CA SER A 19 -29.23 -8.01 5.74
C SER A 19 -28.31 -6.86 6.14
N PHE A 20 -27.08 -7.24 6.53
CA PHE A 20 -25.91 -6.41 6.64
C PHE A 20 -25.31 -6.32 5.23
N LEU A 21 -26.16 -6.06 4.24
CA LEU A 21 -25.73 -5.19 3.17
C LEU A 21 -25.67 -3.81 3.82
N ALA A 22 -24.59 -3.61 4.58
CA ALA A 22 -24.18 -2.32 5.08
C ALA A 22 -24.32 -1.38 3.89
N ARG A 23 -25.24 -0.43 4.03
CA ARG A 23 -25.30 0.71 3.14
C ARG A 23 -23.91 1.32 3.21
N ALA A 24 -23.10 1.09 2.18
CA ALA A 24 -21.72 1.51 2.16
C ALA A 24 -21.73 3.05 2.19
N GLU A 25 -21.57 3.61 3.38
CA GLU A 25 -21.04 4.96 3.50
C GLU A 25 -19.75 4.99 2.67
N PRO A 26 -19.52 6.01 1.83
CA PRO A 26 -18.28 6.11 1.06
C PRO A 26 -17.10 6.20 2.02
N GLY A 27 -16.49 5.06 2.32
CA GLY A 27 -15.44 4.91 3.33
C GLY A 27 -14.05 5.18 2.78
N LEU A 28 -13.03 4.89 3.59
CA LEU A 28 -11.63 4.96 3.17
C LEU A 28 -11.38 4.21 1.85
N ASP A 29 -12.10 3.11 1.60
CA ASP A 29 -12.05 2.33 0.35
C ASP A 29 -12.28 3.17 -0.90
N GLN A 30 -13.22 4.11 -0.86
CA GLN A 30 -13.46 5.02 -1.98
C GLN A 30 -12.25 5.92 -2.20
N GLY A 31 -11.66 6.46 -1.13
CA GLY A 31 -10.47 7.30 -1.21
C GLY A 31 -9.27 6.55 -1.78
N TYR A 32 -9.03 5.31 -1.35
CA TYR A 32 -8.00 4.46 -1.93
C TYR A 32 -8.28 4.15 -3.41
N ARG A 33 -9.52 3.82 -3.77
CA ARG A 33 -9.90 3.59 -5.18
C ARG A 33 -9.69 4.83 -6.04
N GLN A 34 -9.98 6.03 -5.52
CA GLN A 34 -9.70 7.30 -6.20
C GLN A 34 -8.19 7.49 -6.39
N MET A 35 -7.40 7.31 -5.33
CA MET A 35 -5.94 7.42 -5.37
C MET A 35 -5.30 6.47 -6.38
N TYR A 36 -5.70 5.18 -6.41
CA TYR A 36 -5.20 4.21 -7.40
C TYR A 36 -5.65 4.51 -8.83
N ASN A 37 -6.73 5.29 -9.00
CA ASN A 37 -7.18 5.85 -10.27
C ASN A 37 -6.54 7.22 -10.60
N LEU A 38 -5.55 7.68 -9.81
CA LEU A 38 -4.91 8.99 -9.89
C LEU A 38 -5.86 10.19 -9.69
N ASP A 39 -7.03 9.97 -9.11
CA ASP A 39 -7.99 11.00 -8.71
C ASP A 39 -7.64 11.51 -7.30
N PHE A 40 -6.47 12.13 -7.18
CA PHE A 40 -5.93 12.54 -5.88
C PHE A 40 -6.78 13.62 -5.20
N GLU A 41 -7.33 14.57 -5.96
CA GLU A 41 -8.25 15.57 -5.43
C GLU A 41 -9.53 14.92 -4.88
N GLY A 42 -10.08 13.93 -5.59
CA GLY A 42 -11.18 13.12 -5.09
C GLY A 42 -10.84 12.38 -3.81
N ALA A 43 -9.65 11.75 -3.75
CA ALA A 43 -9.17 11.02 -2.58
C ALA A 43 -9.06 11.94 -1.36
N HIS A 44 -8.42 13.11 -1.49
CA HIS A 44 -8.30 14.10 -0.42
C HIS A 44 -9.68 14.54 0.12
N ARG A 45 -10.66 14.78 -0.75
CA ARG A 45 -12.03 15.10 -0.32
C ARG A 45 -12.66 13.97 0.49
N THR A 46 -12.57 12.74 0.01
CA THR A 46 -13.13 11.55 0.69
C THR A 46 -12.46 11.34 2.06
N PHE A 47 -11.14 11.44 2.15
CA PHE A 47 -10.43 11.29 3.42
C PHE A 47 -10.75 12.44 4.39
N ALA A 48 -10.89 13.67 3.92
CA ALA A 48 -11.30 14.81 4.74
C ALA A 48 -12.76 14.68 5.25
N GLU A 49 -13.66 14.11 4.44
CA GLU A 49 -15.02 13.75 4.87
C GLU A 49 -15.01 12.70 5.96
N TRP A 50 -14.24 11.62 5.76
CA TRP A 50 -14.07 10.57 6.76
C TRP A 50 -13.48 11.10 8.07
N GLN A 51 -12.43 11.92 8.02
CA GLN A 51 -11.82 12.55 9.20
C GLN A 51 -12.82 13.42 9.98
N ARG A 52 -13.75 14.10 9.31
CA ARG A 52 -14.79 14.90 9.98
C ARG A 52 -15.81 14.01 10.70
N ALA A 53 -16.15 12.87 10.12
CA ALA A 53 -17.05 11.90 10.72
C ALA A 53 -16.38 11.06 11.83
N HIS A 54 -15.08 10.80 11.72
CA HIS A 54 -14.29 9.95 12.61
C HIS A 54 -13.02 10.67 13.08
N PRO A 55 -13.14 11.71 13.94
CA PRO A 55 -12.01 12.58 14.30
C PRO A 55 -10.87 11.88 15.03
N ASN A 56 -11.13 10.71 15.62
CA ASN A 56 -10.17 9.91 16.36
C ASN A 56 -9.58 8.74 15.55
N ASP A 57 -9.98 8.55 14.29
CA ASP A 57 -9.45 7.47 13.46
C ASP A 57 -8.07 7.88 12.89
N PRO A 58 -6.99 7.16 13.26
CA PRO A 58 -5.65 7.47 12.78
C PRO A 58 -5.41 7.06 11.32
N LEU A 59 -6.20 6.16 10.74
CA LEU A 59 -6.00 5.71 9.36
C LEU A 59 -6.34 6.79 8.34
N ALA A 60 -7.30 7.65 8.64
CA ALA A 60 -7.73 8.68 7.72
C ALA A 60 -6.63 9.70 7.38
N PRO A 61 -5.89 10.30 8.35
CA PRO A 61 -4.73 11.11 8.04
C PRO A 61 -3.55 10.31 7.43
N ALA A 62 -3.35 9.03 7.77
CA ALA A 62 -2.36 8.21 7.07
C ALA A 62 -2.72 8.03 5.57
N SER A 63 -3.99 7.81 5.28
CA SER A 63 -4.52 7.65 3.92
C SER A 63 -4.40 8.96 3.12
N ASP A 64 -4.68 10.09 3.76
CA ASP A 64 -4.50 11.41 3.16
C ASP A 64 -3.03 11.74 2.88
N ALA A 65 -2.12 11.34 3.78
CA ALA A 65 -0.68 11.40 3.54
C ALA A 65 -0.27 10.54 2.33
N ALA A 66 -0.87 9.35 2.14
CA ALA A 66 -0.63 8.55 0.95
C ALA A 66 -1.06 9.28 -0.33
N ALA A 67 -2.22 9.95 -0.33
CA ALA A 67 -2.66 10.73 -1.49
C ALA A 67 -1.69 11.89 -1.83
N TYR A 68 -1.12 12.58 -0.83
CA TYR A 68 -0.07 13.57 -1.07
C TYR A 68 1.20 12.92 -1.66
N LEU A 69 1.67 11.82 -1.09
CA LEU A 69 2.87 11.15 -1.57
C LEU A 69 2.73 10.66 -3.02
N PHE A 70 1.63 9.97 -3.34
CA PHE A 70 1.42 9.42 -4.67
C PHE A 70 1.11 10.48 -5.73
N SER A 71 0.46 11.60 -5.35
CA SER A 71 0.30 12.74 -6.27
C SER A 71 1.64 13.38 -6.61
N GLU A 72 2.55 13.47 -5.63
CA GLU A 72 3.91 13.97 -5.87
C GLU A 72 4.74 12.97 -6.68
N PHE A 73 4.57 11.67 -6.47
CA PHE A 73 5.20 10.66 -7.32
C PHE A 73 4.74 10.74 -8.78
N ASP A 74 3.46 10.98 -9.03
CA ASP A 74 2.94 11.16 -10.38
C ASP A 74 3.48 12.45 -11.02
N ARG A 75 3.42 13.58 -10.30
CA ARG A 75 3.92 14.89 -10.76
C ARG A 75 5.42 14.88 -11.09
N LEU A 76 6.20 14.15 -10.29
CA LEU A 76 7.64 14.00 -10.47
C LEU A 76 8.03 12.84 -11.39
N HIS A 77 7.05 12.12 -11.94
CA HIS A 77 7.24 10.92 -12.76
C HIS A 77 8.11 9.82 -12.10
N ILE A 78 8.05 9.74 -10.76
CA ILE A 78 8.72 8.71 -9.96
C ILE A 78 8.09 7.35 -10.25
N LEU A 79 6.77 7.29 -10.45
CA LEU A 79 6.08 6.03 -10.74
C LEU A 79 6.58 5.38 -12.03
N GLN A 80 6.93 6.19 -13.02
CA GLN A 80 7.40 5.73 -14.32
C GLN A 80 8.87 5.34 -14.27
N SER A 81 9.70 6.13 -13.59
CA SER A 81 11.16 5.97 -13.58
C SER A 81 11.67 4.93 -12.57
N GLU A 82 11.08 4.85 -11.38
CA GLU A 82 11.55 3.94 -10.32
C GLU A 82 10.83 2.58 -10.34
N PHE A 83 9.59 2.53 -10.84
CA PHE A 83 8.80 1.28 -10.88
C PHE A 83 8.79 0.61 -12.26
N PHE A 84 8.99 1.30 -13.38
CA PHE A 84 9.06 0.63 -14.69
C PHE A 84 10.50 0.59 -15.24
N VAL A 85 10.88 -0.55 -15.83
CA VAL A 85 12.27 -1.02 -15.95
C VAL A 85 12.99 -0.45 -17.18
N HIS A 86 12.71 0.76 -17.63
CA HIS A 86 13.18 1.21 -18.95
C HIS A 86 14.11 2.42 -18.86
N GLU A 87 15.26 2.25 -19.53
CA GLU A 87 16.38 3.19 -19.68
C GLU A 87 16.08 4.32 -20.67
N ASP A 88 14.87 4.87 -20.67
CA ASP A 88 14.67 6.14 -21.35
C ASP A 88 15.36 7.20 -20.50
N HIS A 89 16.64 7.44 -20.82
CA HIS A 89 17.55 8.47 -20.30
C HIS A 89 17.00 9.91 -20.34
N PHE A 90 15.71 10.10 -20.59
CA PHE A 90 15.03 11.38 -20.63
C PHE A 90 14.72 11.96 -19.24
N TYR A 91 14.66 11.13 -18.18
CA TYR A 91 14.16 11.55 -16.87
C TYR A 91 15.21 11.57 -15.74
N THR A 92 16.34 10.88 -15.88
CA THR A 92 17.34 10.70 -14.82
C THR A 92 18.17 11.93 -14.49
N ASP A 93 18.20 12.95 -15.36
CA ASP A 93 19.07 14.14 -15.18
C ASP A 93 18.33 15.39 -14.67
N ARG A 94 17.01 15.33 -14.48
CA ARG A 94 16.27 16.47 -13.90
C ARG A 94 16.30 16.38 -12.39
N LYS A 95 16.97 17.35 -11.75
CA LYS A 95 16.87 17.57 -10.31
C LYS A 95 15.39 17.67 -9.92
N LEU A 96 14.91 16.70 -9.12
CA LEU A 96 13.57 16.73 -8.57
C LEU A 96 13.36 18.07 -7.86
N THR A 97 12.21 18.69 -8.10
CA THR A 97 11.82 19.94 -7.43
C THR A 97 10.53 19.66 -6.67
N PRO A 98 10.64 19.19 -5.41
CA PRO A 98 9.48 18.83 -4.62
C PRO A 98 8.63 20.06 -4.30
N ASP A 99 7.31 19.91 -4.28
CA ASP A 99 6.40 20.98 -3.89
C ASP A 99 6.45 21.19 -2.35
N PRO A 100 6.90 22.36 -1.87
CA PRO A 100 7.05 22.60 -0.44
C PRO A 100 5.70 22.64 0.31
N THR A 101 4.62 23.07 -0.35
CA THR A 101 3.28 23.08 0.24
C THR A 101 2.72 21.67 0.35
N LEU A 102 2.89 20.85 -0.69
CA LEU A 102 2.53 19.43 -0.62
C LEU A 102 3.30 18.72 0.49
N LYS A 103 4.62 18.95 0.58
CA LYS A 103 5.46 18.40 1.65
C LYS A 103 4.94 18.78 3.04
N GLN A 104 4.57 20.04 3.24
CA GLN A 104 4.04 20.50 4.52
C GLN A 104 2.73 19.78 4.87
N ASN A 105 1.82 19.64 3.89
CA ASN A 105 0.55 18.93 4.10
C ASN A 105 0.77 17.44 4.38
N PHE A 106 1.67 16.80 3.64
CA PHE A 106 2.10 15.42 3.87
C PHE A 106 2.61 15.23 5.32
N GLU A 107 3.59 16.03 5.76
CA GLU A 107 4.15 15.91 7.12
C GLU A 107 3.12 16.23 8.21
N THR A 108 2.18 17.14 7.94
CA THR A 108 1.07 17.46 8.85
C THR A 108 0.15 16.25 9.01
N ALA A 109 -0.21 15.59 7.91
CA ALA A 109 -1.04 14.39 7.92
C ALA A 109 -0.34 13.22 8.62
N ILE A 110 0.94 12.97 8.34
CA ILE A 110 1.76 11.97 9.06
C ILE A 110 1.79 12.23 10.56
N THR A 111 2.09 13.47 10.97
CA THR A 111 2.17 13.83 12.39
C THR A 111 0.81 13.66 13.09
N ARG A 112 -0.29 14.02 12.41
CA ARG A 112 -1.63 13.81 12.94
C ARG A 112 -1.97 12.33 13.08
N SER A 113 -1.62 11.50 12.10
CA SER A 113 -1.85 10.06 12.15
C SER A 113 -1.17 9.41 13.34
N ILE A 114 0.13 9.70 13.54
CA ILE A 114 0.90 9.15 14.66
C ILE A 114 0.31 9.65 15.99
N GLY A 115 0.03 10.95 16.10
CA GLY A 115 -0.56 11.52 17.32
C GLY A 115 -1.94 10.95 17.67
N LEU A 116 -2.76 10.56 16.68
CA LEU A 116 -4.03 9.86 16.93
C LEU A 116 -3.81 8.39 17.32
N ALA A 117 -2.84 7.71 16.70
CA ALA A 117 -2.49 6.34 17.02
C ALA A 117 -2.01 6.22 18.48
N ASP A 118 -1.24 7.19 18.96
CA ASP A 118 -0.75 7.27 20.34
C ASP A 118 -1.87 7.35 21.39
N LEU A 119 -3.06 7.80 21.02
CA LEU A 119 -4.21 7.87 21.93
C LEU A 119 -4.84 6.49 22.19
N THR A 120 -4.63 5.54 21.28
CA THR A 120 -5.23 4.21 21.32
C THR A 120 -4.22 3.14 20.89
N PRO A 121 -3.08 3.00 21.58
CA PRO A 121 -1.96 2.15 21.12
C PRO A 121 -2.30 0.65 21.10
N GLU A 122 -3.37 0.23 21.79
CA GLU A 122 -3.85 -1.15 21.77
C GLU A 122 -4.77 -1.46 20.57
N ASP A 123 -5.27 -0.43 19.87
CA ASP A 123 -6.07 -0.61 18.66
C ASP A 123 -5.16 -1.07 17.51
N PRO A 124 -5.45 -2.21 16.85
CA PRO A 124 -4.67 -2.64 15.69
C PRO A 124 -4.69 -1.63 14.54
N ASN A 125 -5.74 -0.82 14.38
CA ASN A 125 -5.79 0.25 13.39
C ASN A 125 -4.81 1.38 13.72
N SER A 126 -4.56 1.66 14.99
CA SER A 126 -3.54 2.63 15.43
C SER A 126 -2.14 2.16 15.08
N LYS A 127 -1.82 0.90 15.38
CA LYS A 127 -0.53 0.30 14.99
C LYS A 127 -0.37 0.27 13.47
N PHE A 128 -1.44 -0.07 12.74
CA PHE A 128 -1.41 -0.09 11.28
C PHE A 128 -1.25 1.32 10.68
N ALA A 129 -1.91 2.33 11.23
CA ALA A 129 -1.75 3.72 10.81
C ALA A 129 -0.33 4.25 11.06
N GLU A 130 0.25 3.94 12.22
CA GLU A 130 1.63 4.31 12.55
C GLU A 130 2.64 3.62 11.61
N LEU A 131 2.46 2.32 11.37
CA LEU A 131 3.23 1.57 10.37
C LEU A 131 3.18 2.24 9.01
N LEU A 132 1.97 2.57 8.53
CA LEU A 132 1.76 3.20 7.23
C LEU A 132 2.43 4.58 7.19
N ALA A 133 2.30 5.37 8.26
CA ALA A 133 2.91 6.69 8.38
C ALA A 133 4.45 6.64 8.26
N HIS A 134 5.10 5.71 8.96
CA HIS A 134 6.54 5.50 8.86
C HIS A 134 6.96 4.98 7.46
N GLY A 135 6.18 4.08 6.86
CA GLY A 135 6.41 3.61 5.49
C GLY A 135 6.36 4.75 4.46
N LEU A 136 5.31 5.57 4.52
CA LEU A 136 5.14 6.73 3.64
C LEU A 136 6.27 7.75 3.81
N ARG A 137 6.69 8.02 5.06
CA ARG A 137 7.81 8.94 5.33
C ARG A 137 9.13 8.37 4.81
N SER A 138 9.37 7.06 4.95
CA SER A 138 10.51 6.37 4.34
C SER A 138 10.56 6.60 2.83
N ASP A 139 9.44 6.38 2.15
CA ASP A 139 9.33 6.52 0.70
C ASP A 139 9.55 7.97 0.25
N TYR A 140 8.99 8.96 0.94
CA TYR A 140 9.25 10.37 0.67
C TYR A 140 10.75 10.70 0.79
N LEU A 141 11.37 10.31 1.91
CA LEU A 141 12.79 10.57 2.17
C LEU A 141 13.70 9.89 1.15
N GLY A 142 13.38 8.65 0.76
CA GLY A 142 14.20 7.83 -0.13
C GLY A 142 14.04 8.20 -1.60
N LEU A 143 12.81 8.37 -2.06
CA LEU A 143 12.49 8.53 -3.48
C LEU A 143 12.51 9.99 -3.92
N ILE A 144 12.15 10.94 -3.04
CA ILE A 144 12.10 12.37 -3.35
C ILE A 144 13.36 13.08 -2.82
N GLU A 145 13.62 13.02 -1.51
CA GLU A 145 14.75 13.78 -0.90
C GLU A 145 16.11 13.09 -1.02
N LYS A 146 16.14 11.83 -1.46
CA LYS A 146 17.35 10.97 -1.54
C LYS A 146 18.14 10.89 -0.21
N ARG A 147 17.45 11.02 0.93
CA ARG A 147 18.00 10.91 2.29
C ARG A 147 17.96 9.46 2.78
N TYR A 148 18.73 8.59 2.14
CA TYR A 148 18.65 7.14 2.31
C TYR A 148 18.83 6.65 3.75
N ALA A 149 19.72 7.27 4.55
CA ALA A 149 19.91 6.88 5.95
C ALA A 149 18.66 7.17 6.81
N ALA A 150 18.00 8.31 6.56
CA ALA A 150 16.77 8.66 7.25
C ALA A 150 15.61 7.76 6.79
N ALA A 151 15.50 7.52 5.48
CA ALA A 151 14.52 6.58 4.92
C ALA A 151 14.66 5.18 5.53
N PHE A 152 15.89 4.65 5.59
CA PHE A 152 16.16 3.35 6.20
C PHE A 152 15.77 3.28 7.67
N LYS A 153 15.93 4.36 8.44
CA LYS A 153 15.48 4.43 9.83
C LYS A 153 13.96 4.31 9.93
N GLU A 154 13.21 5.07 9.13
CA GLU A 154 11.75 5.02 9.09
C GLU A 154 11.25 3.63 8.68
N MET A 155 11.87 3.02 7.66
CA MET A 155 11.52 1.67 7.20
C MET A 155 11.67 0.62 8.30
N LYS A 156 12.74 0.68 9.12
CA LYS A 156 12.90 -0.24 10.25
C LYS A 156 11.81 -0.09 11.30
N VAL A 157 11.38 1.15 11.58
CA VAL A 157 10.28 1.40 12.51
C VAL A 157 9.00 0.76 11.97
N ALA A 158 8.67 1.01 10.70
CA ALA A 158 7.52 0.39 10.03
C ALA A 158 7.59 -1.15 10.07
N ARG A 159 8.77 -1.75 9.86
CA ARG A 159 8.97 -3.19 9.95
C ARG A 159 8.73 -3.73 11.36
N GLY A 160 9.27 -3.08 12.39
CA GLY A 160 9.05 -3.48 13.79
C GLY A 160 7.57 -3.39 14.19
N LEU A 161 6.87 -2.35 13.74
CA LEU A 161 5.41 -2.21 13.94
C LEU A 161 4.63 -3.31 13.20
N SER A 162 5.04 -3.65 11.97
CA SER A 162 4.46 -4.75 11.20
C SER A 162 4.58 -6.09 11.92
N GLU A 163 5.77 -6.43 12.41
CA GLU A 163 5.99 -7.67 13.14
C GLU A 163 5.15 -7.76 14.42
N GLN A 164 5.05 -6.65 15.18
CA GLN A 164 4.21 -6.58 16.37
C GLN A 164 2.71 -6.72 16.03
N LEU A 165 2.25 -6.03 14.99
CA LEU A 165 0.84 -6.09 14.56
C LEU A 165 0.49 -7.50 14.09
N LEU A 166 1.30 -8.11 13.22
CA LEU A 166 1.05 -9.44 12.67
C LEU A 166 1.17 -10.56 13.71
N ALA A 167 1.97 -10.37 14.76
CA ALA A 167 2.05 -11.32 15.86
C ALA A 167 0.74 -11.38 16.67
N ALA A 168 0.06 -10.25 16.83
CA ALA A 168 -1.22 -10.16 17.55
C ALA A 168 -2.44 -10.37 16.63
N HIS A 169 -2.35 -9.88 15.39
CA HIS A 169 -3.42 -9.79 14.41
C HIS A 169 -2.95 -10.29 13.03
N PRO A 170 -2.76 -11.61 12.86
CA PRO A 170 -2.24 -12.19 11.62
C PRO A 170 -3.16 -11.97 10.40
N GLU A 171 -4.40 -11.56 10.62
CA GLU A 171 -5.37 -11.17 9.60
C GLU A 171 -5.07 -9.82 8.92
N TYR A 172 -4.25 -8.96 9.51
CA TYR A 172 -3.85 -7.66 8.93
C TYR A 172 -2.84 -7.84 7.79
N ALA A 173 -3.29 -8.44 6.68
CA ALA A 173 -2.41 -8.80 5.56
C ALA A 173 -1.74 -7.59 4.88
N ASP A 174 -2.33 -6.39 4.98
CA ASP A 174 -1.69 -5.15 4.52
C ASP A 174 -0.39 -4.86 5.28
N ALA A 175 -0.26 -5.28 6.54
CA ALA A 175 0.95 -5.06 7.33
C ALA A 175 2.17 -5.80 6.77
N TRP A 176 1.99 -6.86 5.98
CA TRP A 176 3.10 -7.55 5.30
C TRP A 176 3.82 -6.67 4.27
N ILE A 177 3.23 -5.54 3.85
CA ILE A 177 3.84 -4.61 2.90
C ILE A 177 5.21 -4.12 3.39
N ALA A 178 5.36 -3.86 4.70
CA ALA A 178 6.58 -3.30 5.25
C ALA A 178 7.75 -4.28 5.11
N VAL A 179 7.51 -5.55 5.47
CA VAL A 179 8.48 -6.64 5.31
C VAL A 179 8.77 -6.90 3.82
N GLY A 180 7.73 -6.86 2.98
CA GLY A 180 7.83 -7.08 1.54
C GLY A 180 8.68 -6.02 0.83
N VAL A 181 8.37 -4.74 1.08
CA VAL A 181 9.07 -3.58 0.50
C VAL A 181 10.52 -3.54 0.97
N GLU A 182 10.80 -3.71 2.27
CA GLU A 182 12.18 -3.70 2.77
C GLU A 182 13.04 -4.76 2.08
N ASN A 183 12.62 -6.02 2.16
CA ASN A 183 13.38 -7.12 1.62
C ASN A 183 13.56 -6.99 0.09
N TYR A 184 12.51 -6.57 -0.63
CA TYR A 184 12.59 -6.41 -2.08
C TYR A 184 13.47 -5.20 -2.49
N MET A 185 13.22 -4.01 -1.94
CA MET A 185 13.95 -2.77 -2.29
C MET A 185 15.43 -2.83 -1.92
N LEU A 186 15.78 -3.47 -0.81
CA LEU A 186 17.19 -3.64 -0.45
C LEU A 186 17.85 -4.74 -1.29
N SER A 187 17.11 -5.77 -1.73
CA SER A 187 17.67 -6.84 -2.56
C SER A 187 18.09 -6.39 -3.97
N VAL A 188 17.47 -5.33 -4.51
CA VAL A 188 17.78 -4.80 -5.85
C VAL A 188 18.97 -3.84 -5.87
N LYS A 189 19.59 -3.52 -4.71
CA LYS A 189 20.78 -2.66 -4.64
C LYS A 189 22.06 -3.40 -5.10
N PRO A 190 23.09 -2.69 -5.61
CA PRO A 190 24.38 -3.29 -5.95
C PRO A 190 25.02 -4.04 -4.78
N ALA A 191 25.76 -5.11 -5.06
CA ALA A 191 26.29 -6.02 -4.04
C ALA A 191 27.07 -5.34 -2.87
N PRO A 192 27.93 -4.33 -3.11
CA PRO A 192 28.62 -3.63 -2.02
C PRO A 192 27.65 -2.86 -1.10
N VAL A 193 26.59 -2.29 -1.66
CA VAL A 193 25.55 -1.56 -0.90
C VAL A 193 24.72 -2.54 -0.07
N ARG A 194 24.36 -3.71 -0.63
CA ARG A 194 23.67 -4.77 0.11
C ARG A 194 24.47 -5.26 1.31
N TRP A 195 25.78 -5.45 1.16
CA TRP A 195 26.65 -5.86 2.25
C TRP A 195 26.66 -4.85 3.40
N LEU A 196 26.76 -3.54 3.09
CA LEU A 196 26.72 -2.48 4.10
C LEU A 196 25.37 -2.42 4.82
N LEU A 197 24.25 -2.59 4.08
CA LEU A 197 22.91 -2.62 4.66
C LEU A 197 22.70 -3.79 5.60
N ARG A 198 23.23 -4.99 5.27
CA ARG A 198 23.15 -6.17 6.15
C ARG A 198 23.89 -5.96 7.47
N ILE A 199 25.05 -5.29 7.45
CA ILE A 199 25.76 -4.91 8.68
C ILE A 199 24.96 -3.91 9.51
N GLY A 200 24.25 -3.01 8.83
CA GLY A 200 23.29 -2.09 9.45
C GLY A 200 21.99 -2.75 9.91
N GLY A 201 21.85 -4.08 9.86
CA GLY A 201 20.65 -4.81 10.26
C GLY A 201 19.52 -4.85 9.22
N GLY A 202 19.81 -4.57 7.95
CA GLY A 202 18.84 -4.68 6.85
C GLY A 202 18.73 -6.11 6.33
N GLU A 203 17.51 -6.60 6.17
CA GLU A 203 17.25 -7.88 5.51
C GLU A 203 17.14 -7.70 3.98
N THR A 204 17.71 -8.63 3.22
CA THR A 204 17.83 -8.53 1.76
C THR A 204 17.35 -9.81 1.06
N ASP A 205 16.51 -10.59 1.74
CA ASP A 205 15.97 -11.83 1.19
C ASP A 205 14.87 -11.51 0.18
N ARG A 206 15.26 -11.46 -1.09
CA ARG A 206 14.35 -11.19 -2.20
C ARG A 206 13.16 -12.15 -2.21
N SER A 207 13.36 -13.43 -1.94
CA SER A 207 12.30 -14.45 -2.00
C SER A 207 11.26 -14.20 -0.91
N LEU A 208 11.73 -13.89 0.30
CA LEU A 208 10.87 -13.47 1.41
C LEU A 208 10.09 -12.20 1.05
N GLY A 209 10.77 -11.20 0.47
CA GLY A 209 10.14 -9.96 0.00
C GLY A 209 8.99 -10.22 -0.98
N ILE A 210 9.23 -11.03 -2.01
CA ILE A 210 8.21 -11.42 -3.00
C ILE A 210 7.07 -12.21 -2.37
N GLU A 211 7.37 -13.11 -1.44
CA GLU A 211 6.34 -13.87 -0.72
C GLU A 211 5.41 -12.94 0.07
N LYS A 212 5.96 -11.98 0.82
CA LYS A 212 5.16 -11.06 1.63
C LYS A 212 4.37 -10.08 0.78
N LEU A 213 4.94 -9.58 -0.32
CA LEU A 213 4.21 -8.81 -1.32
C LEU A 213 3.04 -9.61 -1.91
N ARG A 214 3.22 -10.91 -2.19
CA ARG A 214 2.14 -11.78 -2.67
C ARG A 214 1.03 -11.93 -1.64
N ILE A 215 1.36 -12.08 -0.36
CA ILE A 215 0.36 -12.15 0.71
C ILE A 215 -0.46 -10.85 0.78
N THR A 216 0.20 -9.69 0.76
CA THR A 216 -0.52 -8.39 0.72
C THR A 216 -1.35 -8.25 -0.55
N ALA A 217 -0.85 -8.67 -1.71
CA ALA A 217 -1.59 -8.60 -2.97
C ALA A 217 -2.86 -9.48 -2.98
N GLU A 218 -2.84 -10.63 -2.31
CA GLU A 218 -3.95 -11.59 -2.30
C GLU A 218 -4.96 -11.35 -1.17
N LYS A 219 -4.49 -10.88 -0.02
CA LYS A 219 -5.29 -10.81 1.22
C LYS A 219 -5.38 -9.41 1.82
N GLY A 220 -4.57 -8.47 1.35
CA GLY A 220 -4.60 -7.08 1.79
C GLY A 220 -5.90 -6.41 1.36
N HIS A 221 -6.25 -5.33 2.06
CA HIS A 221 -7.41 -4.53 1.78
C HIS A 221 -7.02 -3.27 1.03
N TYR A 222 -6.32 -2.35 1.70
CA TYR A 222 -5.96 -1.06 1.13
C TYR A 222 -4.71 -1.13 0.26
N LEU A 223 -3.75 -2.00 0.59
CA LEU A 223 -2.43 -2.03 -0.03
C LEU A 223 -2.27 -3.18 -1.04
N ALA A 224 -3.30 -3.99 -1.25
CA ALA A 224 -3.31 -5.03 -2.27
C ALA A 224 -3.00 -4.51 -3.69
N PRO A 225 -3.55 -3.38 -4.18
CA PRO A 225 -3.20 -2.84 -5.49
C PRO A 225 -1.73 -2.39 -5.57
N PHE A 226 -1.22 -1.76 -4.50
CA PHE A 226 0.18 -1.36 -4.42
C PHE A 226 1.14 -2.57 -4.43
N ALA A 227 0.83 -3.61 -3.67
CA ALA A 227 1.61 -4.85 -3.69
C ALA A 227 1.61 -5.54 -5.06
N ARG A 228 0.46 -5.55 -5.76
CA ARG A 228 0.37 -6.02 -7.15
C ARG A 228 1.26 -5.20 -8.08
N LEU A 229 1.26 -3.88 -7.95
CA LEU A 229 2.17 -3.03 -8.72
C LEU A 229 3.63 -3.44 -8.48
N LEU A 230 4.08 -3.55 -7.23
CA LEU A 230 5.45 -3.97 -6.91
C LEU A 230 5.81 -5.37 -7.44
N LEU A 231 4.85 -6.30 -7.45
CA LEU A 231 5.03 -7.62 -8.06
C LEU A 231 5.14 -7.56 -9.60
N ALA A 232 4.41 -6.66 -10.26
CA ALA A 232 4.59 -6.40 -11.69
C ALA A 232 5.98 -5.84 -11.98
N VAL A 233 6.46 -4.88 -11.18
CA VAL A 233 7.84 -4.35 -11.26
C VAL A 233 8.86 -5.47 -11.12
N ALA A 234 8.69 -6.32 -10.11
CA ALA A 234 9.58 -7.46 -9.89
C ALA A 234 9.59 -8.44 -11.08
N ALA A 235 8.42 -8.73 -11.65
CA ALA A 235 8.29 -9.58 -12.82
C ALA A 235 8.97 -8.95 -14.06
N LEU A 236 8.85 -7.63 -14.26
CA LEU A 236 9.55 -6.91 -15.33
C LEU A 236 11.07 -6.99 -15.18
N ARG A 237 11.59 -6.78 -13.95
CA ARG A 237 13.02 -6.87 -13.64
C ARG A 237 13.57 -8.29 -13.81
N ASP A 238 12.73 -9.31 -13.63
CA ASP A 238 13.08 -10.71 -13.86
C ASP A 238 12.86 -11.17 -15.31
N HIS A 239 12.54 -10.25 -16.22
CA HIS A 239 12.17 -10.54 -17.61
C HIS A 239 10.96 -11.50 -17.76
N ALA A 240 10.16 -11.67 -16.72
CA ALA A 240 8.93 -12.47 -16.71
C ALA A 240 7.75 -11.67 -17.30
N LYS A 241 7.86 -11.32 -18.59
CA LYS A 241 6.92 -10.42 -19.30
C LYS A 241 5.46 -10.85 -19.20
N GLU A 242 5.15 -12.14 -19.36
CA GLU A 242 3.78 -12.64 -19.26
C GLU A 242 3.18 -12.42 -17.86
N LYS A 243 3.94 -12.71 -16.80
CA LYS A 243 3.50 -12.47 -15.43
C LYS A 243 3.26 -10.98 -15.16
N ALA A 244 4.16 -10.12 -15.64
CA ALA A 244 3.96 -8.67 -15.54
C ALA A 244 2.71 -8.21 -16.29
N ARG A 245 2.49 -8.73 -17.51
CA ARG A 245 1.32 -8.45 -18.33
C ARG A 245 0.03 -8.85 -17.64
N ASP A 246 -0.06 -10.05 -17.08
CA ASP A 246 -1.25 -10.52 -16.37
C ASP A 246 -1.63 -9.61 -15.19
N ILE A 247 -0.62 -9.23 -14.39
CA ILE A 247 -0.83 -8.35 -13.24
C ILE A 247 -1.28 -6.95 -13.70
N LEU A 248 -0.59 -6.36 -14.68
CA LEU A 248 -0.92 -5.03 -15.20
C LEU A 248 -2.29 -5.02 -15.89
N GLN A 249 -2.69 -6.08 -16.60
CA GLN A 249 -4.03 -6.21 -17.18
C GLN A 249 -5.12 -6.28 -16.11
N SER A 250 -4.85 -6.93 -14.98
CA SER A 250 -5.76 -6.95 -13.84
C SER A 250 -5.91 -5.55 -13.24
N LEU A 251 -4.79 -4.86 -12.99
CA LEU A 251 -4.79 -3.49 -12.46
C LEU A 251 -5.47 -2.50 -13.41
N ALA A 252 -5.21 -2.57 -14.72
CA ALA A 252 -5.85 -1.70 -15.71
C ALA A 252 -7.37 -1.90 -15.79
N ARG A 253 -7.85 -3.12 -15.57
CA ARG A 253 -9.30 -3.41 -15.52
C ARG A 253 -9.96 -2.87 -14.25
N GLU A 254 -9.27 -2.96 -13.12
CA GLU A 254 -9.79 -2.51 -11.82
C GLU A 254 -9.70 -0.97 -11.64
N TYR A 255 -8.67 -0.35 -12.21
CA TYR A 255 -8.37 1.08 -12.13
C TYR A 255 -8.27 1.72 -13.54
N PRO A 256 -9.38 1.77 -14.30
CA PRO A 256 -9.36 2.18 -15.71
C PRO A 256 -9.03 3.65 -15.93
N ARG A 257 -9.11 4.51 -14.89
CA ARG A 257 -8.73 5.92 -14.99
C ARG A 257 -7.23 6.14 -14.78
N ASN A 258 -6.48 5.11 -14.37
CA ASN A 258 -5.03 5.17 -14.25
C ASN A 258 -4.38 4.80 -15.60
N PRO A 259 -3.86 5.77 -16.38
CA PRO A 259 -3.31 5.50 -17.70
C PRO A 259 -1.96 4.77 -17.64
N LEU A 260 -1.27 4.74 -16.48
CA LEU A 260 0.07 4.17 -16.36
C LEU A 260 0.05 2.66 -16.63
N TYR A 261 -0.96 1.94 -16.14
CA TYR A 261 -1.08 0.50 -16.38
C TYR A 261 -1.26 0.19 -17.87
N ALA A 262 -2.10 0.96 -18.56
CA ALA A 262 -2.34 0.79 -20.00
C ALA A 262 -1.11 1.16 -20.84
N GLN A 263 -0.38 2.22 -20.46
CA GLN A 263 0.85 2.63 -21.11
C GLN A 263 1.93 1.54 -21.01
N GLU A 264 2.13 0.96 -19.82
CA GLU A 264 3.09 -0.13 -19.63
C GLU A 264 2.70 -1.42 -20.36
N LEU A 265 1.41 -1.75 -20.41
CA LEU A 265 0.92 -2.87 -21.22
C LEU A 265 1.21 -2.68 -22.71
N ALA A 266 1.00 -1.47 -23.24
CA ALA A 266 1.31 -1.17 -24.64
C ALA A 266 2.81 -1.33 -24.92
N ARG A 267 3.67 -0.90 -23.98
CA ARG A 267 5.13 -1.09 -24.08
C ARG A 267 5.51 -2.57 -24.10
N LEU A 268 4.88 -3.41 -23.28
CA LEU A 268 5.11 -4.86 -23.28
C LEU A 268 4.68 -5.59 -24.56
N GLY A 269 3.82 -4.99 -25.38
CA GLY A 269 3.41 -5.53 -26.67
C GLY A 269 4.34 -5.17 -27.83
N ASN A 270 5.24 -4.19 -27.65
CA ASN A 270 6.13 -3.66 -28.69
C ASN A 270 7.51 -4.34 -28.73
N PHE A 271 7.69 -5.47 -28.02
CA PHE A 271 8.91 -6.28 -27.96
C PHE A 271 8.59 -7.77 -28.09
#